data_AF-A0A2S4UI17-F1
#
_entry.id   AF-A0A2S4UI17-F1
#
_cell.length_a   1.000
_cell.length_b   1.000
_cell.length_c   1.000
_cell.angle_alpha   90.00
_cell.angle_beta   90.00
_cell.angle_gamma   90.00
#
_symmetry.space_group_name_H-M   'P 1'
#
loop_
_entity.id
_entity.type
_entity.pdbx_description
1 polymer ?
#
loop_
_entity_poly.entity_id
_entity_poly.type
_entity_poly.pdbx_seq_one_letter_code
_entity_poly.pdbx_strand_id
1 'polypeptide(L)'
;MNSQFIKIISLSVGIRALTLTALLLLPVPPFDHSAQLKHQTNTQLIRWDTLHFLKIASATSKAEQDWAFGNGIIHLIKLTNHSIILSSVLASLASIISTCFLYLLTLKISNNSIGYSSLVATLHIFSPSPSTQVVPYTEPFYACFSFLSILVLSSSNKNFKIKVGAALCAGLATSFRSIGVIQSIQFLPDWLTYLKTYKRTKSYWIGLVRVTGQTLVLGSITCFPFIYDQIHAYLLFCVDPTAQRPWCSNRIPSIYAFVQSHYWNNGFLKYWTWNQLPLFILSFPIYLISFQGIISYYYYSSSTKTTTRRATYLDNPEIRIHVHIQLFITLILLFNSHVQIILRQASTMPIIWWTLADQIQHTWDSQQQSSSDKDKNRNKITCSHWWFTYIVIWFPISLLLWAGFYPPA
;
A
#
# COMPACT_ATOMS: atom_id res chain seq x y z
N MET A 1 -27.15 7.56 3.99
CA MET A 1 -26.04 6.60 3.77
C MET A 1 -26.63 5.26 3.35
N ASN A 2 -26.04 4.60 2.35
CA ASN A 2 -26.52 3.30 1.88
C ASN A 2 -26.36 2.22 2.99
N SER A 3 -27.39 1.39 3.20
CA SER A 3 -27.38 0.29 4.18
C SER A 3 -26.16 -0.63 4.04
N GLN A 4 -25.72 -0.90 2.81
CA GLN A 4 -24.53 -1.74 2.57
C GLN A 4 -23.23 -1.09 3.06
N PHE A 5 -23.10 0.24 2.93
CA PHE A 5 -21.91 0.94 3.41
C PHE A 5 -21.80 0.90 4.94
N ILE A 6 -22.93 0.99 5.65
CA ILE A 6 -22.98 0.85 7.11
C ILE A 6 -22.57 -0.57 7.53
N LYS A 7 -23.02 -1.60 6.79
CA LYS A 7 -22.60 -2.99 7.04
C LYS A 7 -21.10 -3.18 6.85
N ILE A 8 -20.50 -2.57 5.83
CA ILE A 8 -19.04 -2.60 5.60
C ILE A 8 -18.29 -1.93 6.76
N ILE A 9 -18.76 -0.77 7.24
CA ILE A 9 -18.15 -0.10 8.40
C ILE A 9 -18.24 -0.99 9.63
N SER A 10 -19.43 -1.54 9.93
CA SER A 10 -19.65 -2.42 11.08
C SER A 10 -18.79 -3.68 11.01
N LEU A 11 -18.69 -4.31 9.84
CA LEU A 11 -17.81 -5.47 9.62
C LEU A 11 -16.34 -5.10 9.81
N SER A 12 -15.89 -3.97 9.26
CA SER A 12 -14.50 -3.51 9.40
C SER A 12 -14.16 -3.26 10.87
N VAL A 13 -15.02 -2.54 11.60
CA VAL A 13 -14.88 -2.32 13.04
C VAL A 13 -14.82 -3.65 13.79
N GLY A 14 -15.75 -4.57 13.52
CA GLY A 14 -15.81 -5.89 14.16
C GLY A 14 -14.55 -6.70 13.95
N ILE A 15 -14.05 -6.79 12.71
CA ILE A 15 -12.82 -7.54 12.39
C ILE A 15 -11.58 -6.89 13.00
N ARG A 16 -11.44 -5.56 12.93
CA ARG A 16 -10.28 -4.88 13.56
C ARG A 16 -10.31 -5.01 15.09
N ALA A 17 -11.47 -4.86 15.73
CA ALA A 17 -11.62 -5.07 17.17
C ALA A 17 -11.34 -6.51 17.59
N LEU A 18 -11.83 -7.50 16.83
CA LEU A 18 -11.55 -8.92 17.06
C LEU A 18 -10.05 -9.21 16.90
N THR A 19 -9.41 -8.64 15.87
CA THR A 19 -7.98 -8.82 15.63
C THR A 19 -7.14 -8.24 16.77
N LEU A 20 -7.44 -7.01 17.20
CA LEU A 20 -6.73 -6.35 18.31
C LEU A 20 -6.91 -7.12 19.62
N THR A 21 -8.15 -7.52 19.93
CA THR A 21 -8.46 -8.32 21.12
C THR A 21 -7.76 -9.68 21.06
N ALA A 22 -7.76 -10.36 19.92
CA ALA A 22 -7.04 -11.62 19.74
C ALA A 22 -5.54 -11.45 20.01
N LEU A 23 -4.89 -10.43 19.47
CA LEU A 23 -3.47 -10.17 19.73
C LEU A 23 -3.17 -9.93 21.22
N LEU A 24 -4.04 -9.25 21.94
CA LEU A 24 -3.88 -8.98 23.37
C LEU A 24 -4.08 -10.23 24.24
N LEU A 25 -4.95 -11.15 23.80
CA LEU A 25 -5.34 -12.33 24.58
C LEU A 25 -4.57 -13.61 24.20
N LEU A 26 -3.95 -13.66 23.02
CA LEU A 26 -3.23 -14.85 22.53
C LEU A 26 -2.00 -15.15 23.42
N PRO A 27 -1.98 -16.30 24.12
CA PRO A 27 -0.90 -16.67 25.04
C PRO A 27 0.22 -17.39 24.27
N VAL A 28 0.76 -16.76 23.23
CA VAL A 28 1.85 -17.34 22.44
C VAL A 28 3.19 -16.85 23.02
N PRO A 29 4.09 -17.76 23.46
CA PRO A 29 5.41 -17.34 23.91
C PRO A 29 6.18 -16.72 22.73
N PRO A 30 6.83 -15.57 22.93
CA PRO A 30 7.57 -14.95 21.84
C PRO A 30 8.86 -15.73 21.56
N PHE A 31 9.18 -15.88 20.28
CA PHE A 31 10.49 -16.36 19.82
C PHE A 31 11.63 -15.40 20.23
N ASP A 32 11.34 -14.09 20.23
CA ASP A 32 12.28 -13.02 20.56
C ASP A 32 11.80 -12.20 21.77
N HIS A 33 12.66 -12.07 22.78
CA HIS A 33 12.35 -11.39 24.04
C HIS A 33 12.62 -9.88 24.04
N SER A 34 13.08 -9.28 22.93
CA SER A 34 13.47 -7.86 22.84
C SER A 34 12.35 -6.91 23.27
N ALA A 35 11.10 -7.25 22.99
CA ALA A 35 9.95 -6.47 23.43
C ALA A 35 9.75 -6.55 24.95
N GLN A 36 9.90 -7.74 25.55
CA GLN A 36 9.73 -7.97 26.98
C GLN A 36 10.83 -7.30 27.81
N LEU A 37 12.05 -7.20 27.25
CA LEU A 37 13.17 -6.52 27.91
C LEU A 37 12.95 -5.01 28.07
N LYS A 38 12.19 -4.39 27.15
CA LYS A 38 11.96 -2.92 27.15
C LYS A 38 10.58 -2.53 27.65
N HIS A 39 9.59 -3.42 27.51
CA HIS A 39 8.20 -3.16 27.87
C HIS A 39 7.61 -4.39 28.56
N GLN A 40 7.01 -4.19 29.74
CA GLN A 40 6.43 -5.28 30.52
C GLN A 40 4.97 -5.57 30.15
N THR A 41 4.27 -4.64 29.48
CA THR A 41 2.86 -4.75 29.12
C THR A 41 2.64 -4.65 27.61
N ASN A 42 1.59 -5.31 27.11
CA ASN A 42 1.14 -5.25 25.70
C ASN A 42 2.22 -5.58 24.65
N THR A 43 3.13 -6.49 24.98
CA THR A 43 4.29 -6.82 24.14
C THR A 43 3.90 -7.34 22.74
N GLN A 44 2.71 -7.91 22.60
CA GLN A 44 2.16 -8.36 21.31
C GLN A 44 1.88 -7.21 20.33
N LEU A 45 1.66 -5.98 20.85
CA LEU A 45 1.49 -4.78 20.03
C LEU A 45 2.85 -4.13 19.67
N ILE A 46 3.93 -4.58 20.31
CA ILE A 46 5.29 -4.03 20.18
C ILE A 46 6.18 -5.08 19.51
N ARG A 47 6.05 -5.20 18.19
CA ARG A 47 6.82 -6.15 17.36
C ARG A 47 7.45 -5.43 16.17
N TRP A 48 8.58 -5.97 15.69
CA TRP A 48 9.23 -5.52 14.45
C TRP A 48 9.47 -4.01 14.40
N ASP A 49 8.97 -3.32 13.36
CA ASP A 49 9.24 -1.89 13.14
C ASP A 49 8.72 -1.02 14.29
N THR A 50 7.70 -1.46 15.04
CA THR A 50 7.20 -0.74 16.21
C THR A 50 8.25 -0.57 17.30
N LEU A 51 9.19 -1.51 17.44
CA LEU A 51 10.33 -1.37 18.37
C LEU A 51 11.22 -0.19 17.98
N HIS A 52 11.48 -0.03 16.68
CA HIS A 52 12.22 1.11 16.15
C HIS A 52 11.41 2.40 16.34
N PHE A 53 10.11 2.39 16.05
CA PHE A 53 9.28 3.58 16.18
C PHE A 53 9.24 4.13 17.61
N LEU A 54 9.05 3.26 18.60
CA LEU A 54 9.07 3.64 20.01
C LEU A 54 10.43 4.16 20.45
N LYS A 55 11.51 3.44 20.09
CA LYS A 55 12.88 3.85 20.39
C LYS A 55 13.18 5.25 19.84
N ILE A 56 12.83 5.49 18.58
CA ILE A 56 13.00 6.79 17.92
C ILE A 56 12.14 7.87 18.57
N ALA A 57 10.90 7.54 18.96
CA ALA A 57 9.99 8.48 19.61
C ALA A 57 10.48 8.90 21.01
N SER A 58 11.17 8.02 21.73
CA SER A 58 11.75 8.31 23.06
C SER A 58 13.16 8.89 23.02
N ALA A 59 13.87 8.76 21.89
CA ALA A 59 15.26 9.20 21.78
C ALA A 59 15.38 10.69 21.44
N THR A 60 16.48 11.31 21.90
CA THR A 60 16.88 12.67 21.54
C THR A 60 17.49 12.75 20.14
N SER A 61 18.05 11.65 19.63
CA SER A 61 18.65 11.56 18.30
C SER A 61 18.31 10.23 17.62
N LYS A 62 18.29 10.22 16.28
CA LYS A 62 18.09 9.01 15.47
C LYS A 62 19.43 8.36 15.15
N ALA A 63 19.54 7.06 15.40
CA ALA A 63 20.66 6.26 14.88
C ALA A 63 20.57 6.16 13.35
N GLU A 64 21.67 5.90 12.66
CA GLU A 64 21.73 5.92 11.18
C GLU A 64 20.73 4.94 10.53
N GLN A 65 20.62 3.71 11.05
CA GLN A 65 19.66 2.72 10.56
C GLN A 65 18.19 3.12 10.75
N ASP A 66 17.91 3.99 11.72
CA ASP A 66 16.55 4.43 12.06
C ASP A 66 16.02 5.49 11.06
N TRP A 67 16.86 6.00 10.15
CA TRP A 67 16.48 6.94 9.08
C TRP A 67 15.77 6.28 7.89
N ALA A 68 15.68 4.95 7.85
CA ALA A 68 14.81 4.28 6.88
C ALA A 68 13.31 4.44 7.22
N PHE A 69 12.98 4.81 8.45
CA PHE A 69 11.60 4.96 8.91
C PHE A 69 11.11 6.40 8.82
N GLY A 70 9.97 6.58 8.16
CA GLY A 70 9.32 7.87 7.97
C GLY A 70 8.88 8.51 9.28
N ASN A 71 8.96 9.83 9.34
CA ASN A 71 8.65 10.60 10.54
C ASN A 71 7.16 10.60 10.93
N GLY A 72 6.23 10.26 10.03
CA GLY A 72 4.79 10.32 10.28
C GLY A 72 4.34 9.50 11.50
N ILE A 73 4.75 8.23 11.57
CA ILE A 73 4.39 7.34 12.68
C ILE A 73 5.07 7.75 14.00
N ILE A 74 6.28 8.30 13.91
CA ILE A 74 7.03 8.77 15.08
C ILE A 74 6.32 9.95 15.74
N HIS A 75 5.88 10.93 14.94
CA HIS A 75 5.14 12.08 15.46
C HIS A 75 3.79 11.64 16.06
N LEU A 76 3.10 10.68 15.44
CA LEU A 76 1.87 10.13 15.99
C LEU A 76 2.10 9.51 17.37
N ILE A 77 3.13 8.67 17.52
CA ILE A 77 3.46 8.06 18.82
C ILE A 77 3.76 9.14 19.87
N LYS A 78 4.54 10.17 19.51
CA LYS A 78 4.80 11.31 20.41
C LYS A 78 3.52 12.05 20.80
N LEU A 79 2.61 12.29 19.87
CA LEU A 79 1.31 12.93 20.12
C LEU A 79 0.41 12.11 21.06
N THR A 80 0.56 10.78 21.06
CA THR A 80 -0.14 9.88 21.99
C THR A 80 0.56 9.74 23.34
N ASN A 81 1.56 10.59 23.65
CA ASN A 81 2.43 10.45 24.83
C ASN A 81 3.00 9.04 24.96
N HIS A 82 3.45 8.47 23.84
CA HIS A 82 4.04 7.13 23.74
C HIS A 82 3.10 5.99 24.14
N SER A 83 1.78 6.24 24.22
CA SER A 83 0.78 5.21 24.51
C SER A 83 0.60 4.24 23.34
N ILE A 84 1.02 2.98 23.55
CA ILE A 84 0.90 1.94 22.54
C ILE A 84 -0.55 1.60 22.21
N ILE A 85 -1.42 1.61 23.22
CA ILE A 85 -2.85 1.29 23.05
C ILE A 85 -3.50 2.39 22.21
N LEU A 86 -3.28 3.66 22.56
CA LEU A 86 -3.87 4.77 21.81
C LEU A 86 -3.35 4.81 20.37
N SER A 87 -2.04 4.59 20.16
CA SER A 87 -1.46 4.50 18.82
C SER A 87 -2.05 3.33 18.01
N SER A 88 -2.33 2.19 18.65
CA SER A 88 -2.98 1.02 18.04
C SER A 88 -4.45 1.28 17.68
N VAL A 89 -5.19 1.99 18.53
CA VAL A 89 -6.56 2.45 18.21
C VAL A 89 -6.54 3.39 17.02
N LEU A 90 -5.61 4.36 16.97
CA LEU A 90 -5.48 5.26 15.82
C LEU A 90 -5.12 4.51 14.52
N ALA A 91 -4.25 3.50 14.58
CA ALA A 91 -3.93 2.65 13.43
C ALA A 91 -5.15 1.85 12.95
N SER A 92 -5.91 1.28 13.89
CA SER A 92 -7.16 0.57 13.62
C SER A 92 -8.19 1.49 12.95
N LEU A 93 -8.35 2.72 13.46
CA LEU A 93 -9.22 3.73 12.86
C LEU A 93 -8.76 4.11 11.45
N ALA A 94 -7.46 4.31 11.24
CA ALA A 94 -6.90 4.59 9.91
C ALA A 94 -7.17 3.43 8.92
N SER A 95 -7.09 2.17 9.37
CA SER A 95 -7.41 0.99 8.55
C SER A 95 -8.91 0.90 8.19
N ILE A 96 -9.79 1.26 9.13
CA ILE A 96 -11.23 1.32 8.86
C ILE A 96 -11.52 2.42 7.84
N ILE A 97 -10.94 3.62 8.04
CA ILE A 97 -11.12 4.76 7.13
C ILE A 97 -10.54 4.46 5.74
N SER A 98 -9.39 3.78 5.64
CA SER A 98 -8.82 3.38 4.35
C SER A 98 -9.78 2.45 3.59
N THR A 99 -10.39 1.48 4.27
CA THR A 99 -11.41 0.61 3.69
C THR A 99 -12.61 1.42 3.18
N CYS A 100 -13.05 2.42 3.93
CA CYS A 100 -14.13 3.33 3.50
C CYS A 100 -13.75 4.13 2.24
N PHE A 101 -12.54 4.69 2.19
CA PHE A 101 -12.06 5.39 0.99
C PHE A 101 -11.93 4.46 -0.22
N LEU A 102 -11.48 3.22 -0.02
CA LEU A 102 -11.44 2.22 -1.09
C LEU A 102 -12.85 1.87 -1.59
N TYR A 103 -13.83 1.71 -0.69
CA TYR A 103 -15.24 1.52 -1.07
C TYR A 103 -15.75 2.68 -1.91
N LEU A 104 -15.55 3.93 -1.46
CA LEU A 104 -16.02 5.13 -2.17
C LEU A 104 -15.33 5.31 -3.52
N LEU A 105 -14.03 5.05 -3.58
CA LEU A 105 -13.24 5.07 -4.81
C LEU A 105 -13.75 4.02 -5.80
N THR A 106 -13.99 2.81 -5.32
CA THR A 106 -14.52 1.71 -6.14
C THR A 106 -15.92 2.04 -6.63
N LEU A 107 -16.79 2.60 -5.79
CA LEU A 107 -18.15 2.99 -6.16
C LEU A 107 -18.13 3.96 -7.33
N LYS A 108 -17.19 4.90 -7.31
CA LYS A 108 -17.04 5.88 -8.37
C LYS A 108 -16.49 5.31 -9.67
N ILE A 109 -15.45 4.49 -9.60
CA ILE A 109 -14.82 3.87 -10.79
C ILE A 109 -15.75 2.83 -11.43
N SER A 110 -16.62 2.21 -10.64
CA SER A 110 -17.55 1.14 -11.06
C SER A 110 -18.94 1.64 -11.45
N ASN A 111 -19.10 2.93 -11.78
CA ASN A 111 -20.39 3.54 -12.14
C ASN A 111 -21.49 3.31 -11.08
N ASN A 112 -21.15 3.52 -9.81
CA ASN A 112 -22.02 3.34 -8.64
C ASN A 112 -22.49 1.90 -8.37
N SER A 113 -21.70 0.89 -8.78
CA SER A 113 -21.98 -0.51 -8.44
C SER A 113 -21.75 -0.79 -6.95
N ILE A 114 -22.85 -0.80 -6.19
CA ILE A 114 -22.83 -1.04 -4.74
C ILE A 114 -22.31 -2.45 -4.43
N GLY A 115 -22.77 -3.46 -5.19
CA GLY A 115 -22.37 -4.86 -4.98
C GLY A 115 -20.87 -5.07 -5.15
N TYR A 116 -20.30 -4.56 -6.25
CA TYR A 116 -18.86 -4.64 -6.51
C TYR A 116 -18.03 -3.88 -5.48
N SER A 117 -18.47 -2.67 -5.11
CA SER A 117 -17.78 -1.85 -4.11
C SER A 117 -17.78 -2.49 -2.73
N SER A 118 -18.90 -3.11 -2.33
CA SER A 118 -18.98 -3.89 -1.09
C SER A 118 -18.05 -5.10 -1.13
N LEU A 119 -18.02 -5.83 -2.25
CA LEU A 119 -17.13 -6.99 -2.41
C LEU A 119 -15.65 -6.60 -2.26
N VAL A 120 -15.21 -5.54 -2.96
CA VAL A 120 -13.84 -5.02 -2.86
C VAL A 120 -13.49 -4.63 -1.42
N ALA A 121 -14.41 -3.92 -0.74
CA ALA A 121 -14.21 -3.51 0.64
C ALA A 121 -14.15 -4.71 1.61
N THR A 122 -15.02 -5.71 1.44
CA THR A 122 -14.98 -6.95 2.22
C THR A 122 -13.66 -7.69 2.04
N LEU A 123 -13.16 -7.83 0.81
CA LEU A 123 -11.86 -8.46 0.55
C LEU A 123 -10.72 -7.71 1.24
N HIS A 124 -10.73 -6.37 1.18
CA HIS A 124 -9.73 -5.52 1.83
C HIS A 124 -9.75 -5.62 3.37
N ILE A 125 -10.92 -5.81 4.00
CA ILE A 125 -11.04 -6.03 5.46
C ILE A 125 -10.19 -7.24 5.88
N PHE A 126 -10.24 -8.32 5.09
CA PHE A 126 -9.45 -9.53 5.27
C PHE A 126 -8.10 -9.45 4.55
N SER A 127 -7.34 -8.38 4.78
CA SER A 127 -5.98 -8.26 4.27
C SER A 127 -5.05 -9.33 4.87
N PRO A 128 -4.02 -9.79 4.12
CA PRO A 128 -3.21 -10.94 4.52
C PRO A 128 -2.27 -10.70 5.71
N SER A 129 -2.01 -9.46 6.12
CA SER A 129 -1.35 -9.16 7.40
C SER A 129 -2.31 -8.36 8.29
N PRO A 130 -3.23 -9.01 9.01
CA PRO A 130 -4.25 -8.33 9.82
C PRO A 130 -3.67 -7.61 11.04
N SER A 131 -2.57 -8.10 11.60
CA SER A 131 -1.89 -7.47 12.74
C SER A 131 -1.43 -6.05 12.43
N THR A 132 -0.81 -5.82 11.27
CA THR A 132 -0.37 -4.48 10.83
C THR A 132 -1.50 -3.47 10.71
N GLN A 133 -2.74 -3.95 10.63
CA GLN A 133 -3.93 -3.11 10.53
C GLN A 133 -4.42 -2.58 11.88
N VAL A 134 -3.91 -3.12 13.00
CA VAL A 134 -4.40 -2.79 14.34
C VAL A 134 -3.30 -2.40 15.33
N VAL A 135 -2.04 -2.68 15.01
CA VAL A 135 -0.86 -2.22 15.77
C VAL A 135 -0.35 -0.89 15.21
N PRO A 136 0.54 -0.16 15.90
CA PRO A 136 1.00 1.16 15.46
C PRO A 136 2.07 1.02 14.37
N TYR A 137 1.60 0.62 13.20
CA TYR A 137 2.37 0.43 11.97
C TYR A 137 2.01 1.47 10.92
N THR A 138 2.77 1.50 9.83
CA THR A 138 2.70 2.58 8.84
C THR A 138 1.70 2.31 7.71
N GLU A 139 1.38 1.04 7.40
CA GLU A 139 0.50 0.66 6.29
C GLU A 139 -0.93 1.22 6.43
N PRO A 140 -1.57 1.23 7.61
CA PRO A 140 -2.94 1.76 7.74
C PRO A 140 -3.04 3.24 7.38
N PHE A 141 -2.11 4.04 7.89
CA PHE A 141 -2.05 5.47 7.62
C PHE A 141 -1.66 5.75 6.16
N TYR A 142 -0.69 5.01 5.64
CA TYR A 142 -0.31 5.11 4.23
C TYR A 142 -1.50 4.79 3.32
N ALA A 143 -2.21 3.68 3.56
CA ALA A 143 -3.39 3.27 2.79
C ALA A 143 -4.50 4.32 2.87
N CYS A 144 -4.77 4.83 4.08
CA CYS A 144 -5.77 5.87 4.30
C CYS A 144 -5.51 7.12 3.44
N PHE A 145 -4.31 7.70 3.55
CA PHE A 145 -3.97 8.91 2.81
C PHE A 145 -3.76 8.67 1.30
N SER A 146 -3.25 7.50 0.92
CA SER A 146 -3.11 7.12 -0.50
C SER A 146 -4.46 6.96 -1.18
N PHE A 147 -5.38 6.18 -0.59
CA PHE A 147 -6.72 6.02 -1.16
C PHE A 147 -7.51 7.32 -1.18
N LEU A 148 -7.35 8.18 -0.16
CA LEU A 148 -7.92 9.52 -0.19
C LEU A 148 -7.35 10.37 -1.34
N SER A 149 -6.04 10.34 -1.57
CA SER A 149 -5.39 11.04 -2.68
C SER A 149 -5.98 10.62 -4.03
N ILE A 150 -6.11 9.31 -4.25
CA ILE A 150 -6.67 8.74 -5.48
C ILE A 150 -8.16 9.11 -5.62
N LEU A 151 -8.93 9.03 -4.54
CA LEU A 151 -10.35 9.41 -4.52
C LEU A 151 -10.55 10.89 -4.87
N VAL A 152 -9.73 11.78 -4.30
CA VAL A 152 -9.77 13.22 -4.61
C VAL A 152 -9.41 13.47 -6.08
N LEU A 153 -8.41 12.77 -6.63
CA LEU A 153 -8.02 12.90 -8.04
C LEU A 153 -9.07 12.38 -9.03
N SER A 154 -9.83 11.35 -8.63
CA SER A 154 -10.94 10.86 -9.44
C SER A 154 -12.09 11.88 -9.54
N SER A 155 -12.10 12.97 -8.75
CA SER A 155 -13.16 14.00 -8.74
C SER A 155 -13.46 14.55 -10.13
N SER A 156 -14.75 14.72 -10.44
CA SER A 156 -15.20 15.36 -11.68
C SER A 156 -14.65 16.79 -11.80
N ASN A 157 -14.43 17.45 -10.66
CA ASN A 157 -13.78 18.74 -10.60
C ASN A 157 -12.25 18.55 -10.52
N LYS A 158 -11.56 18.79 -11.66
CA LYS A 158 -10.11 18.65 -11.80
C LYS A 158 -9.35 19.97 -11.61
N ASN A 159 -9.90 20.90 -10.81
CA ASN A 159 -9.24 22.17 -10.50
C ASN A 159 -7.89 21.97 -9.80
N PHE A 160 -6.95 22.88 -10.05
CA PHE A 160 -5.60 22.81 -9.48
C PHE A 160 -5.60 22.74 -7.94
N LYS A 161 -6.52 23.45 -7.26
CA LYS A 161 -6.67 23.40 -5.79
C LYS A 161 -7.00 21.99 -5.28
N ILE A 162 -7.85 21.25 -5.99
CA ILE A 162 -8.21 19.86 -5.65
C ILE A 162 -7.01 18.95 -5.85
N LYS A 163 -6.25 19.15 -6.94
CA LYS A 163 -5.00 18.42 -7.19
C LYS A 163 -3.97 18.67 -6.09
N VAL A 164 -3.83 19.91 -5.61
CA VAL A 164 -2.97 20.24 -4.46
C VAL A 164 -3.44 19.49 -3.21
N GLY A 165 -4.74 19.43 -2.94
CA GLY A 165 -5.30 18.61 -1.84
C GLY A 165 -4.92 17.13 -1.95
N ALA A 166 -5.00 16.55 -3.16
CA ALA A 166 -4.54 15.19 -3.41
C ALA A 166 -3.03 15.01 -3.21
N ALA A 167 -2.22 15.98 -3.65
CA ALA A 167 -0.77 15.98 -3.44
C ALA A 167 -0.40 16.06 -1.96
N LEU A 168 -1.11 16.86 -1.16
CA LEU A 168 -0.95 16.92 0.28
C LEU A 168 -1.27 15.57 0.93
N CYS A 169 -2.37 14.91 0.51
CA CYS A 169 -2.68 13.55 0.98
C CYS A 169 -1.58 12.55 0.60
N ALA A 170 -1.08 12.59 -0.65
CA ALA A 170 0.03 11.71 -1.06
C ALA A 170 1.34 12.02 -0.33
N GLY A 171 1.60 13.30 -0.01
CA GLY A 171 2.69 13.73 0.85
C GLY A 171 2.55 13.16 2.27
N LEU A 172 1.37 13.27 2.87
CA LEU A 172 1.08 12.63 4.16
C LEU A 172 1.30 11.12 4.11
N ALA A 173 0.87 10.42 3.05
CA ALA A 173 1.20 9.01 2.88
C ALA A 173 2.72 8.78 2.84
N THR A 174 3.46 9.63 2.12
CA THR A 174 4.94 9.57 2.03
C THR A 174 5.63 9.78 3.37
N SER A 175 5.06 10.59 4.27
CA SER A 175 5.63 10.79 5.61
C SER A 175 5.57 9.53 6.48
N PHE A 176 4.59 8.65 6.25
CA PHE A 176 4.51 7.34 6.92
C PHE A 176 5.41 6.30 6.23
N ARG A 177 5.54 6.33 4.91
CA ARG A 177 6.38 5.38 4.16
C ARG A 177 7.05 6.04 2.95
N SER A 178 8.36 5.89 2.84
CA SER A 178 9.19 6.35 1.71
C SER A 178 8.68 5.89 0.33
N ILE A 179 8.02 4.72 0.26
CA ILE A 179 7.40 4.20 -0.97
C ILE A 179 6.32 5.15 -1.54
N GLY A 180 5.81 6.09 -0.72
CA GLY A 180 4.88 7.13 -1.15
C GLY A 180 5.44 8.09 -2.20
N VAL A 181 6.76 8.21 -2.33
CA VAL A 181 7.41 8.99 -3.40
C VAL A 181 6.90 8.55 -4.79
N ILE A 182 6.61 7.26 -4.97
CA ILE A 182 6.10 6.70 -6.23
C ILE A 182 4.72 7.27 -6.57
N GLN A 183 3.92 7.69 -5.59
CA GLN A 183 2.61 8.30 -5.84
C GLN A 183 2.72 9.63 -6.59
N SER A 184 3.88 10.29 -6.63
CA SER A 184 4.08 11.49 -7.47
C SER A 184 3.78 11.24 -8.97
N ILE A 185 3.92 9.99 -9.43
CA ILE A 185 3.61 9.54 -10.79
C ILE A 185 2.13 9.76 -11.16
N GLN A 186 1.23 9.82 -10.16
CA GLN A 186 -0.21 9.97 -10.39
C GLN A 186 -0.59 11.29 -11.09
N PHE A 187 0.29 12.29 -11.13
CA PHE A 187 0.06 13.58 -11.79
C PHE A 187 0.59 13.65 -13.24
N LEU A 188 1.32 12.63 -13.70
CA LEU A 188 1.81 12.54 -15.08
C LEU A 188 0.71 12.42 -16.15
N PRO A 189 -0.46 11.79 -15.92
CA PRO A 189 -1.49 11.66 -16.95
C PRO A 189 -1.97 12.99 -17.54
N ASP A 190 -2.06 14.05 -16.74
CA ASP A 190 -2.44 15.38 -17.22
C ASP A 190 -1.41 15.92 -18.24
N TRP A 191 -0.13 15.76 -17.91
CA TRP A 191 0.97 16.16 -18.79
C TRP A 191 1.01 15.33 -20.08
N LEU A 192 0.86 14.01 -19.97
CA LEU A 192 0.80 13.12 -21.14
C LEU A 192 -0.40 13.40 -22.04
N THR A 193 -1.56 13.70 -21.45
CA THR A 193 -2.76 14.06 -22.19
C THR A 193 -2.56 15.39 -22.92
N TYR A 194 -1.94 16.37 -22.27
CA TYR A 194 -1.62 17.65 -22.91
C TYR A 194 -0.72 17.47 -24.16
N LEU A 195 0.32 16.64 -24.05
CA LEU A 195 1.23 16.35 -25.17
C LEU A 195 0.54 15.68 -26.36
N LYS A 196 -0.47 14.83 -26.12
CA LYS A 196 -1.16 14.08 -27.16
C LYS A 196 -2.30 14.86 -27.83
N THR A 197 -3.00 15.70 -27.07
CA THR A 197 -4.25 16.33 -27.52
C THR A 197 -4.02 17.65 -28.26
N TYR A 198 -3.04 18.47 -27.83
CA TYR A 198 -2.89 19.83 -28.34
C TYR A 198 -1.89 19.91 -29.51
N LYS A 199 -2.30 20.62 -30.58
CA LYS A 199 -1.44 20.91 -31.74
C LYS A 199 -0.32 21.87 -31.37
N ARG A 200 0.87 21.68 -31.95
CA ARG A 200 2.08 22.49 -31.71
C ARG A 200 1.98 23.89 -32.33
N THR A 201 1.33 24.81 -31.63
CA THR A 201 1.23 26.25 -31.95
C THR A 201 2.06 27.11 -30.98
N LYS A 202 2.13 28.44 -31.12
CA LYS A 202 2.79 29.29 -30.10
C LYS A 202 2.11 29.18 -28.72
N SER A 203 0.78 29.05 -28.66
CA SER A 203 0.01 28.87 -27.41
C SER A 203 0.29 27.52 -26.73
N TYR A 204 0.66 26.49 -27.50
CA TYR A 204 1.02 25.18 -26.98
C TYR A 204 2.20 25.23 -26.01
N TRP A 205 3.24 26.02 -26.30
CA TRP A 205 4.42 26.10 -25.44
C TRP A 205 4.10 26.73 -24.08
N ILE A 206 3.26 27.77 -24.06
CA ILE A 206 2.80 28.41 -22.81
C ILE A 206 2.01 27.42 -21.96
N GLY A 207 1.08 26.67 -22.57
CA GLY A 207 0.32 25.66 -21.85
C GLY A 207 1.19 24.48 -21.40
N LEU A 208 2.19 24.06 -22.20
CA LEU A 208 3.14 23.01 -21.82
C LEU A 208 3.97 23.41 -20.59
N VAL A 209 4.50 24.64 -20.56
CA VAL A 209 5.22 25.18 -19.40
C VAL A 209 4.31 25.18 -18.17
N ARG A 210 3.05 25.63 -18.33
CA ARG A 210 2.07 25.65 -17.23
C ARG A 210 1.79 24.24 -16.69
N VAL A 211 1.46 23.28 -17.55
CA VAL A 211 1.14 21.91 -17.10
C VAL A 211 2.37 21.23 -16.50
N THR A 212 3.55 21.44 -17.10
CA THR A 212 4.82 20.93 -16.55
C THR A 212 5.07 21.52 -15.16
N GLY A 213 4.95 22.83 -14.99
CA GLY A 213 5.10 23.49 -13.69
C GLY A 213 4.09 22.97 -12.65
N GLN A 214 2.82 22.77 -13.04
CA GLN A 214 1.82 22.18 -12.15
C GLN A 214 2.19 20.76 -11.73
N THR A 215 2.57 19.89 -12.67
CA THR A 215 2.97 18.51 -12.37
C THR A 215 4.21 18.47 -11.47
N LEU A 216 5.20 19.33 -11.70
CA LEU A 216 6.39 19.44 -10.85
C LEU A 216 6.03 19.89 -9.43
N VAL A 217 5.19 20.91 -9.27
CA VAL A 217 4.74 21.37 -7.95
C VAL A 217 4.02 20.26 -7.19
N LEU A 218 3.09 19.55 -7.84
CA LEU A 218 2.34 18.45 -7.22
C LEU A 218 3.25 17.27 -6.84
N GLY A 219 4.21 16.93 -7.71
CA GLY A 219 5.23 15.93 -7.44
C GLY A 219 6.12 16.33 -6.24
N SER A 220 6.60 17.57 -6.21
CA SER A 220 7.42 18.09 -5.11
C SER A 220 6.68 18.07 -3.77
N ILE A 221 5.40 18.44 -3.73
CA ILE A 221 4.58 18.34 -2.50
C ILE A 221 4.50 16.88 -2.02
N THR A 222 4.33 15.93 -2.94
CA THR A 222 4.25 14.51 -2.61
C THR A 222 5.58 13.97 -2.07
N CYS A 223 6.69 14.34 -2.70
CA CYS A 223 8.03 13.87 -2.33
C CYS A 223 8.63 14.61 -1.12
N PHE A 224 8.07 15.75 -0.73
CA PHE A 224 8.64 16.65 0.28
C PHE A 224 9.02 15.94 1.59
N PRO A 225 8.18 15.10 2.22
CA PRO A 225 8.55 14.47 3.50
C PRO A 225 9.77 13.55 3.39
N PHE A 226 9.92 12.83 2.28
CA PHE A 226 11.10 11.99 2.06
C PHE A 226 12.35 12.83 1.80
N ILE A 227 12.24 13.87 0.96
CA ILE A 227 13.35 14.77 0.65
C ILE A 227 13.83 15.50 1.92
N TYR A 228 12.89 15.95 2.74
CA TYR A 228 13.17 16.55 4.05
C TYR A 228 14.02 15.63 4.92
N ASP A 229 13.61 14.36 5.07
CA ASP A 229 14.37 13.38 5.85
C ASP A 229 15.77 13.13 5.25
N GLN A 230 15.91 13.08 3.92
CA GLN A 230 17.22 12.92 3.27
C GLN A 230 18.14 14.13 3.52
N ILE A 231 17.62 15.36 3.44
CA ILE A 231 18.41 16.58 3.67
C ILE A 231 18.87 16.64 5.12
N HIS A 232 17.97 16.41 6.09
CA HIS A 232 18.34 16.44 7.50
C HIS A 232 19.37 15.39 7.87
N ALA A 233 19.26 14.18 7.31
CA ALA A 233 20.29 13.16 7.49
C ALA A 233 21.63 13.59 6.89
N TYR A 234 21.62 14.17 5.68
CA TYR A 234 22.84 14.63 5.03
C TYR A 234 23.54 15.72 5.84
N LEU A 235 22.79 16.70 6.36
CA LEU A 235 23.35 17.73 7.24
C LEU A 235 23.97 17.11 8.49
N LEU A 236 23.30 16.11 9.09
CA LEU A 236 23.78 15.46 10.32
C LEU A 236 25.01 14.58 10.11
N PHE A 237 25.09 13.82 9.02
CA PHE A 237 26.13 12.81 8.83
C PHE A 237 27.23 13.19 7.83
N CYS A 238 27.01 14.18 6.97
CA CYS A 238 27.93 14.50 5.87
C CYS A 238 28.53 15.90 5.94
N VAL A 239 27.83 16.88 6.54
CA VAL A 239 28.34 18.27 6.61
C VAL A 239 29.24 18.49 7.82
N ASP A 240 28.83 17.99 8.99
CA ASP A 240 29.63 18.05 10.22
C ASP A 240 29.81 16.64 10.82
N PRO A 241 30.56 15.75 10.14
CA PRO A 241 30.65 14.36 10.53
C PRO A 241 31.54 14.18 11.76
N THR A 242 31.02 13.53 12.80
CA THR A 242 31.87 12.92 13.85
C THR A 242 32.70 11.76 13.30
N ALA A 243 32.19 11.07 12.28
CA ALA A 243 32.88 10.05 11.51
C ALA A 243 32.39 10.04 10.06
N GLN A 244 33.31 9.92 9.10
CA GLN A 244 32.98 9.94 7.68
C GLN A 244 32.17 8.70 7.28
N ARG A 245 30.96 8.91 6.74
CA ARG A 245 30.10 7.82 6.23
C ARG A 245 30.30 7.62 4.73
N PRO A 246 30.35 6.36 4.23
CA PRO A 246 30.71 6.08 2.83
C PRO A 246 29.67 6.55 1.82
N TRP A 247 28.41 6.71 2.22
CA TRP A 247 27.34 7.17 1.33
C TRP A 247 27.36 8.69 1.08
N CYS A 248 28.09 9.46 1.89
CA CYS A 248 28.26 10.90 1.70
C CYS A 248 29.06 11.23 0.43
N SER A 249 29.98 10.36 0.00
CA SER A 249 30.80 10.52 -1.21
C SER A 249 30.13 10.00 -2.49
N ASN A 250 28.92 9.46 -2.41
CA ASN A 250 28.19 9.00 -3.60
C ASN A 250 27.75 10.20 -4.45
N ARG A 251 27.69 10.01 -5.78
CA ARG A 251 27.21 11.04 -6.73
C ARG A 251 25.85 11.63 -6.32
N ILE A 252 24.97 10.76 -5.82
CA ILE A 252 23.72 11.15 -5.17
C ILE A 252 23.76 10.54 -3.77
N PRO A 253 24.08 11.33 -2.73
CA PRO A 253 24.12 10.83 -1.36
C PRO A 253 22.69 10.52 -0.90
N SER A 254 22.47 9.32 -0.38
CA SER A 254 21.19 8.91 0.16
C SER A 254 21.38 7.99 1.35
N ILE A 255 21.02 8.48 2.54
CA ILE A 255 20.96 7.65 3.73
C ILE A 255 19.96 6.52 3.57
N TYR A 256 18.84 6.74 2.87
CA TYR A 256 17.83 5.71 2.70
C TYR A 256 18.41 4.54 1.90
N ALA A 257 19.01 4.79 0.73
CA ALA A 257 19.63 3.76 -0.08
C ALA A 257 20.79 3.06 0.67
N PHE A 258 21.56 3.81 1.45
CA PHE A 258 22.60 3.24 2.30
C PHE A 258 22.02 2.31 3.36
N VAL A 259 20.98 2.71 4.09
CA VAL A 259 20.38 1.88 5.13
C VAL A 259 19.76 0.62 4.54
N GLN A 260 19.02 0.76 3.43
CA GLN A 260 18.47 -0.39 2.71
C GLN A 260 19.56 -1.41 2.37
N SER A 261 20.69 -0.96 1.82
CA SER A 261 21.74 -1.87 1.34
C SER A 261 22.68 -2.38 2.43
N HIS A 262 23.08 -1.52 3.38
CA HIS A 262 24.10 -1.81 4.39
C HIS A 262 23.50 -2.50 5.62
N TYR A 263 22.39 -1.99 6.17
CA TYR A 263 21.80 -2.53 7.39
C TYR A 263 20.79 -3.63 7.12
N TRP A 264 20.04 -3.53 6.02
CA TRP A 264 18.99 -4.50 5.70
C TRP A 264 19.35 -5.43 4.55
N ASN A 265 20.55 -5.30 3.96
CA ASN A 265 20.99 -6.12 2.83
C ASN A 265 19.99 -6.17 1.64
N ASN A 266 19.19 -5.13 1.47
CA ASN A 266 18.32 -4.96 0.31
C ASN A 266 19.14 -4.57 -0.93
N GLY A 267 18.65 -4.95 -2.11
CA GLY A 267 19.31 -4.70 -3.38
C GLY A 267 18.87 -5.72 -4.43
N PHE A 268 19.18 -5.42 -5.70
CA PHE A 268 18.75 -6.23 -6.84
C PHE A 268 19.21 -7.69 -6.67
N LEU A 269 18.23 -8.60 -6.61
CA LEU A 269 18.37 -10.04 -6.45
C LEU A 269 19.14 -10.52 -5.21
N LYS A 270 19.50 -9.64 -4.27
CA LYS A 270 20.23 -10.04 -3.04
C LYS A 270 19.45 -11.05 -2.18
N TYR A 271 18.12 -10.96 -2.21
CA TYR A 271 17.25 -11.84 -1.43
C TYR A 271 16.97 -13.20 -2.11
N TRP A 272 17.35 -13.36 -3.39
CA TRP A 272 17.06 -14.55 -4.20
C TRP A 272 18.05 -15.67 -3.88
N THR A 273 17.88 -16.28 -2.71
CA THR A 273 18.66 -17.42 -2.25
C THR A 273 17.74 -18.58 -1.86
N TRP A 274 18.23 -19.82 -1.99
CA TRP A 274 17.45 -21.03 -1.68
C TRP A 274 16.89 -21.04 -0.25
N ASN A 275 17.63 -20.48 0.70
CA ASN A 275 17.20 -20.38 2.10
C ASN A 275 15.95 -19.52 2.28
N GLN A 276 15.68 -18.58 1.37
CA GLN A 276 14.50 -17.71 1.42
C GLN A 276 13.30 -18.28 0.66
N LEU A 277 13.44 -19.43 -0.01
CA LEU A 277 12.36 -20.05 -0.78
C LEU A 277 11.03 -20.19 -0.01
N PRO A 278 11.00 -20.55 1.29
CA PRO A 278 9.74 -20.58 2.05
C PRO A 278 9.00 -19.24 2.05
N LEU A 279 9.71 -18.12 2.11
CA LEU A 279 9.12 -16.78 2.12
C LEU A 279 8.65 -16.33 0.73
N PHE A 280 9.30 -16.82 -0.34
CA PHE A 280 8.77 -16.68 -1.70
C PHE A 280 7.47 -17.45 -1.86
N ILE A 281 7.41 -18.72 -1.43
CA ILE A 281 6.18 -19.54 -1.49
C ILE A 281 5.05 -18.86 -0.72
N LEU A 282 5.36 -18.34 0.46
CA LEU A 282 4.38 -17.67 1.30
C LEU A 282 3.80 -16.40 0.68
N SER A 283 4.65 -15.57 0.08
CA SER A 283 4.23 -14.31 -0.54
C SER A 283 3.70 -14.46 -1.97
N PHE A 284 3.91 -15.62 -2.58
CA PHE A 284 3.54 -15.92 -3.96
C PHE A 284 2.07 -15.62 -4.31
N PRO A 285 1.06 -15.96 -3.49
CA PRO A 285 -0.34 -15.69 -3.83
C PRO A 285 -0.60 -14.21 -4.10
N ILE A 286 0.04 -13.30 -3.35
CA ILE A 286 -0.13 -11.86 -3.52
C ILE A 286 0.57 -11.35 -4.78
N TYR A 287 1.79 -11.84 -5.07
CA TYR A 287 2.47 -11.53 -6.33
C TYR A 287 1.65 -12.00 -7.52
N LEU A 288 1.11 -13.22 -7.46
CA LEU A 288 0.30 -13.81 -8.53
C LEU A 288 -0.92 -12.93 -8.84
N ILE A 289 -1.68 -12.53 -7.81
CA ILE A 289 -2.85 -11.65 -7.98
C ILE A 289 -2.43 -10.29 -8.53
N SER A 290 -1.34 -9.71 -8.00
CA SER A 290 -0.83 -8.43 -8.48
C SER A 290 -0.48 -8.48 -9.97
N PHE A 291 0.28 -9.49 -10.42
CA PHE A 291 0.64 -9.63 -11.84
C PHE A 291 -0.57 -9.96 -12.71
N GLN A 292 -1.48 -10.79 -12.25
CA GLN A 292 -2.73 -11.08 -12.97
C GLN A 292 -3.55 -9.81 -13.19
N GLY A 293 -3.67 -8.94 -12.20
CA GLY A 293 -4.36 -7.65 -12.35
C GLY A 293 -3.72 -6.78 -13.41
N ILE A 294 -2.39 -6.65 -13.36
CA ILE A 294 -1.61 -5.87 -14.32
C ILE A 294 -1.76 -6.43 -15.75
N ILE A 295 -1.59 -7.74 -15.92
CA ILE A 295 -1.70 -8.41 -17.23
C ILE A 295 -3.12 -8.31 -17.76
N SER A 296 -4.12 -8.54 -16.91
CA SER A 296 -5.53 -8.47 -17.25
C SER A 296 -5.87 -7.08 -17.79
N TYR A 297 -5.47 -6.02 -17.08
CA TYR A 297 -5.67 -4.63 -17.52
C TYR A 297 -5.22 -4.40 -18.97
N TYR A 298 -4.00 -4.83 -19.34
CA TYR A 298 -3.49 -4.65 -20.70
C TYR A 298 -4.12 -5.59 -21.72
N TYR A 299 -4.42 -6.83 -21.33
CA TYR A 299 -5.08 -7.79 -22.20
C TYR A 299 -6.50 -7.33 -22.58
N TYR A 300 -7.26 -6.82 -21.62
CA TYR A 300 -8.58 -6.26 -21.86
C TYR A 300 -8.49 -4.93 -22.64
N SER A 301 -7.58 -4.02 -22.25
CA SER A 301 -7.39 -2.73 -22.95
C SER A 301 -6.93 -2.85 -24.41
N SER A 302 -6.19 -3.91 -24.79
CA SER A 302 -5.71 -4.11 -26.16
C SER A 302 -6.75 -4.79 -27.08
N SER A 303 -7.78 -5.40 -26.51
CA SER A 303 -8.72 -6.25 -27.23
C SER A 303 -10.00 -5.48 -27.57
N THR A 304 -9.86 -4.45 -28.41
CA THR A 304 -10.94 -3.55 -28.87
C THR A 304 -11.87 -4.16 -29.94
N LYS A 305 -11.78 -5.46 -30.25
CA LYS A 305 -12.37 -6.04 -31.48
C LYS A 305 -13.53 -7.03 -31.31
N THR A 306 -14.15 -7.19 -30.15
CA THR A 306 -15.30 -8.12 -30.02
C THR A 306 -16.51 -7.45 -29.37
N THR A 307 -17.54 -7.23 -30.15
CA THR A 307 -18.85 -6.61 -29.86
C THR A 307 -19.71 -7.34 -28.82
N THR A 308 -19.24 -8.45 -28.25
CA THR A 308 -19.94 -9.28 -27.26
C THR A 308 -19.30 -9.29 -25.88
N ARG A 309 -18.23 -8.50 -25.65
CA ARG A 309 -17.47 -8.57 -24.39
C ARG A 309 -18.11 -7.68 -23.30
N ARG A 310 -18.43 -8.26 -22.14
CA ARG A 310 -18.78 -7.52 -20.92
C ARG A 310 -17.60 -6.61 -20.55
N ALA A 311 -17.86 -5.31 -20.42
CA ALA A 311 -16.88 -4.36 -19.92
C ALA A 311 -16.48 -4.75 -18.49
N THR A 312 -15.18 -4.94 -18.27
CA THR A 312 -14.64 -5.20 -16.93
C THR A 312 -14.35 -3.86 -16.26
N TYR A 313 -14.41 -3.81 -14.93
CA TYR A 313 -14.07 -2.57 -14.22
C TYR A 313 -12.59 -2.21 -14.39
N LEU A 314 -11.76 -3.20 -14.76
CA LEU A 314 -10.37 -3.03 -15.15
C LEU A 314 -10.20 -2.34 -16.51
N ASP A 315 -11.26 -2.07 -17.28
CA ASP A 315 -11.16 -1.35 -18.56
C ASP A 315 -11.13 0.19 -18.39
N ASN A 316 -11.30 0.70 -17.17
CA ASN A 316 -11.37 2.13 -16.94
C ASN A 316 -10.00 2.80 -17.23
N PRO A 317 -9.91 3.79 -18.15
CA PRO A 317 -8.65 4.47 -18.44
C PRO A 317 -8.09 5.26 -17.24
N GLU A 318 -8.94 5.67 -16.29
CA GLU A 318 -8.53 6.40 -15.09
C GLU A 318 -7.67 5.54 -14.13
N ILE A 319 -7.83 4.21 -14.15
CA ILE A 319 -7.03 3.32 -13.29
C ILE A 319 -5.63 3.02 -13.85
N ARG A 320 -5.34 3.38 -15.11
CA ARG A 320 -4.09 3.05 -15.80
C ARG A 320 -2.84 3.44 -15.01
N ILE A 321 -2.84 4.66 -14.48
CA ILE A 321 -1.69 5.19 -13.76
C ILE A 321 -1.44 4.43 -12.45
N HIS A 322 -2.51 3.97 -11.81
CA HIS A 322 -2.44 3.16 -10.59
C HIS A 322 -1.98 1.72 -10.88
N VAL A 323 -2.26 1.19 -12.08
CA VAL A 323 -1.67 -0.08 -12.55
C VAL A 323 -0.15 0.05 -12.75
N HIS A 324 0.33 1.17 -13.29
CA HIS A 324 1.77 1.43 -13.41
C HIS A 324 2.45 1.59 -12.04
N ILE A 325 1.82 2.32 -11.11
CA ILE A 325 2.31 2.45 -9.73
C ILE A 325 2.39 1.08 -9.05
N GLN A 326 1.32 0.26 -9.18
CA GLN A 326 1.29 -1.12 -8.70
C GLN A 326 2.46 -1.94 -9.25
N LEU A 327 2.65 -1.92 -10.58
CA LEU A 327 3.74 -2.64 -11.23
C LEU A 327 5.10 -2.22 -10.67
N PHE A 328 5.35 -0.92 -10.54
CA PHE A 328 6.63 -0.43 -10.02
C PHE A 328 6.88 -0.88 -8.58
N ILE A 329 5.87 -0.78 -7.71
CA ILE A 329 5.97 -1.27 -6.32
C ILE A 329 6.21 -2.78 -6.29
N THR A 330 5.43 -3.57 -7.05
CA THR A 330 5.56 -5.04 -7.09
C THR A 330 6.94 -5.46 -7.57
N LEU A 331 7.51 -4.80 -8.58
CA LEU A 331 8.87 -5.08 -9.06
C LEU A 331 9.94 -4.69 -8.03
N ILE A 332 9.78 -3.56 -7.34
CA ILE A 332 10.70 -3.18 -6.25
C ILE A 332 10.69 -4.25 -5.15
N LEU A 333 9.50 -4.68 -4.70
CA LEU A 333 9.38 -5.66 -3.64
C LEU A 333 9.93 -7.03 -4.03
N LEU A 334 9.69 -7.45 -5.28
CA LEU A 334 10.13 -8.74 -5.79
C LEU A 334 11.66 -8.80 -6.00
N PHE A 335 12.25 -7.73 -6.53
CA PHE A 335 13.64 -7.77 -6.98
C PHE A 335 14.61 -7.04 -6.05
N ASN A 336 14.16 -6.08 -5.25
CA ASN A 336 15.05 -5.20 -4.47
C ASN A 336 14.76 -5.21 -2.97
N SER A 337 13.83 -6.05 -2.49
CA SER A 337 13.44 -6.10 -1.07
C SER A 337 13.20 -7.53 -0.62
N HIS A 338 12.96 -7.68 0.68
CA HIS A 338 12.45 -8.92 1.25
C HIS A 338 11.04 -9.19 0.71
N VAL A 339 10.84 -10.30 -0.01
CA VAL A 339 9.64 -10.52 -0.83
C VAL A 339 8.34 -10.57 -0.02
N GLN A 340 8.40 -11.02 1.24
CA GLN A 340 7.28 -11.11 2.17
C GLN A 340 6.65 -9.76 2.53
N ILE A 341 7.36 -8.64 2.32
CA ILE A 341 6.84 -7.30 2.59
C ILE A 341 5.53 -7.05 1.83
N ILE A 342 5.33 -7.72 0.68
CA ILE A 342 4.10 -7.60 -0.11
C ILE A 342 2.85 -8.04 0.68
N LEU A 343 2.96 -8.94 1.65
CA LEU A 343 1.83 -9.38 2.50
C LEU A 343 1.26 -8.20 3.30
N ARG A 344 2.11 -7.27 3.73
CA ARG A 344 1.68 -6.04 4.43
C ARG A 344 1.32 -4.95 3.42
N GLN A 345 2.11 -4.80 2.36
CA GLN A 345 1.88 -3.79 1.33
C GLN A 345 0.55 -3.99 0.57
N ALA A 346 0.02 -5.21 0.51
CA ALA A 346 -1.23 -5.51 -0.19
C ALA A 346 -2.41 -4.63 0.27
N SER A 347 -2.48 -4.26 1.56
CA SER A 347 -3.55 -3.40 2.08
C SER A 347 -3.49 -1.97 1.55
N THR A 348 -2.42 -1.57 0.87
CA THR A 348 -2.28 -0.21 0.32
C THR A 348 -2.49 -0.16 -1.20
N MET A 349 -2.79 -1.31 -1.82
CA MET A 349 -2.73 -1.51 -3.27
C MET A 349 -4.13 -1.79 -3.81
N PRO A 350 -4.83 -0.80 -4.40
CA PRO A 350 -6.24 -0.97 -4.78
C PRO A 350 -6.43 -2.00 -5.91
N ILE A 351 -5.43 -2.12 -6.81
CA ILE A 351 -5.47 -3.03 -7.96
C ILE A 351 -5.59 -4.50 -7.54
N ILE A 352 -4.97 -4.91 -6.43
CA ILE A 352 -5.07 -6.29 -5.92
C ILE A 352 -6.55 -6.63 -5.61
N TRP A 353 -7.21 -5.71 -4.92
CA TRP A 353 -8.59 -5.90 -4.47
C TRP A 353 -9.59 -5.84 -5.63
N TRP A 354 -9.39 -4.93 -6.58
CA TRP A 354 -10.18 -4.90 -7.82
C TRP A 354 -10.00 -6.17 -8.64
N THR A 355 -8.77 -6.68 -8.76
CA THR A 355 -8.50 -7.92 -9.50
C THR A 355 -9.21 -9.11 -8.88
N LEU A 356 -9.15 -9.26 -7.56
CA LEU A 356 -9.85 -10.33 -6.85
C LEU A 356 -11.37 -10.23 -7.03
N ALA A 357 -11.93 -9.03 -6.85
CA ALA A 357 -13.37 -8.82 -7.00
C ALA A 357 -13.84 -9.10 -8.43
N ASP A 358 -13.09 -8.65 -9.44
CA ASP A 358 -13.38 -8.89 -10.86
C ASP A 358 -13.37 -10.39 -11.19
N GLN A 359 -12.36 -11.13 -10.72
CA GLN A 359 -12.28 -12.59 -10.89
C GLN A 359 -13.43 -13.33 -10.19
N ILE A 360 -13.81 -12.92 -8.99
CA ILE A 360 -14.94 -13.52 -8.25
C ILE A 360 -16.25 -13.25 -8.99
N GLN A 361 -16.50 -12.00 -9.41
CA GLN A 361 -17.72 -11.63 -10.11
C GLN A 361 -17.84 -12.35 -11.46
N HIS A 362 -16.76 -12.46 -12.24
CA HIS A 362 -16.75 -13.24 -13.47
C HIS A 362 -17.08 -14.71 -13.24
N THR A 363 -16.58 -15.29 -12.14
CA THR A 363 -16.85 -16.69 -11.79
C THR A 363 -18.35 -16.88 -11.49
N TRP A 364 -18.94 -16.01 -10.66
CA TRP A 364 -20.37 -16.07 -10.34
C TRP A 364 -21.27 -15.88 -11.56
N ASP A 365 -20.93 -14.92 -12.43
CA ASP A 365 -21.66 -14.67 -13.66
C ASP A 365 -21.64 -15.90 -14.61
N SER A 366 -20.47 -16.54 -14.74
CA SER A 366 -20.31 -17.74 -15.58
C SER A 366 -21.10 -18.94 -15.06
N GLN A 367 -21.23 -19.08 -13.74
CA GLN A 367 -22.04 -20.14 -13.12
C GLN A 367 -23.54 -19.91 -13.35
N GLN A 368 -24.00 -18.66 -13.39
CA GLN A 368 -25.40 -18.36 -13.68
C GLN A 368 -25.78 -18.57 -15.16
N GLN A 369 -24.83 -18.35 -16.09
CA GLN A 369 -25.06 -18.52 -17.53
C GLN A 369 -24.88 -19.97 -18.03
N SER A 370 -24.14 -20.82 -17.32
CA SER A 370 -23.83 -22.21 -17.70
C SER A 370 -24.95 -23.23 -17.42
N SER A 371 -26.19 -22.77 -17.22
CA SER A 371 -27.40 -23.62 -17.26
C SER A 371 -27.75 -24.14 -18.67
N SER A 372 -26.95 -23.81 -19.69
CA SER A 372 -26.98 -24.45 -21.02
C SER A 372 -25.65 -25.18 -21.31
N ASP A 373 -25.74 -26.46 -21.64
CA ASP A 373 -24.68 -27.48 -21.53
C ASP A 373 -23.45 -27.35 -22.46
N LYS A 374 -23.30 -26.27 -23.24
CA LYS A 374 -22.33 -26.26 -24.37
C LYS A 374 -20.98 -25.56 -24.15
N ASP A 375 -20.77 -24.85 -23.03
CA ASP A 375 -19.55 -24.05 -22.81
C ASP A 375 -18.67 -24.49 -21.61
N LYS A 376 -18.70 -25.78 -21.25
CA LYS A 376 -17.91 -26.32 -20.11
C LYS A 376 -16.39 -26.34 -20.30
N ASN A 377 -15.86 -26.06 -21.50
CA ASN A 377 -14.45 -26.35 -21.83
C ASN A 377 -13.48 -25.16 -21.78
N ARG A 378 -13.85 -24.03 -21.17
CA ARG A 378 -12.94 -22.91 -20.87
C ARG A 378 -12.93 -22.55 -19.39
N ASN A 379 -12.83 -23.55 -18.52
CA ASN A 379 -12.48 -23.32 -17.11
C ASN A 379 -11.01 -22.87 -17.01
N LYS A 380 -10.74 -21.61 -17.34
CA LYS A 380 -9.54 -20.93 -16.82
C LYS A 380 -9.68 -20.95 -15.31
N ILE A 381 -8.79 -21.68 -14.64
CA ILE A 381 -8.73 -21.69 -13.18
C ILE A 381 -8.47 -20.24 -12.73
N THR A 382 -9.53 -19.56 -12.28
CA THR A 382 -9.45 -18.20 -11.75
C THR A 382 -8.91 -18.25 -10.33
N CYS A 383 -7.99 -17.35 -10.01
CA CYS A 383 -7.36 -17.32 -8.69
C CYS A 383 -8.32 -16.99 -7.54
N SER A 384 -9.54 -16.55 -7.86
CA SER A 384 -10.63 -16.37 -6.92
C SER A 384 -10.97 -17.65 -6.13
N HIS A 385 -10.87 -18.84 -6.73
CA HIS A 385 -11.31 -20.08 -6.11
C HIS A 385 -10.50 -20.46 -4.87
N TRP A 386 -9.18 -20.24 -4.90
CA TRP A 386 -8.30 -20.53 -3.77
C TRP A 386 -8.10 -19.34 -2.85
N TRP A 387 -8.47 -18.11 -3.24
CA TRP A 387 -8.31 -16.93 -2.38
C TRP A 387 -9.05 -17.08 -1.05
N PHE A 388 -10.28 -17.57 -1.07
CA PHE A 388 -11.07 -17.76 0.14
C PHE A 388 -10.42 -18.80 1.07
N THR A 389 -10.03 -19.96 0.53
CA THR A 389 -9.30 -20.98 1.29
C THR A 389 -7.99 -20.44 1.85
N TYR A 390 -7.23 -19.73 1.02
CA TYR A 390 -5.97 -19.10 1.42
C TYR A 390 -6.20 -18.14 2.59
N ILE A 391 -7.13 -17.19 2.49
CA ILE A 391 -7.28 -16.17 3.52
C ILE A 391 -7.86 -16.73 4.82
N VAL A 392 -8.79 -17.69 4.75
CA VAL A 392 -9.35 -18.35 5.94
C VAL A 392 -8.28 -19.10 6.73
N ILE A 393 -7.31 -19.70 6.04
CA ILE A 393 -6.19 -20.42 6.68
C ILE A 393 -5.08 -19.45 7.11
N TRP A 394 -4.70 -18.52 6.22
CA TRP A 394 -3.56 -17.63 6.41
C TRP A 394 -3.82 -16.56 7.47
N PHE A 395 -5.03 -16.00 7.53
CA PHE A 395 -5.38 -14.93 8.48
C PHE A 395 -5.10 -15.32 9.96
N PRO A 396 -5.58 -16.47 10.48
CA PRO A 396 -5.26 -16.88 11.85
C PRO A 396 -3.79 -17.26 12.01
N ILE A 397 -3.17 -17.91 11.02
CA ILE A 397 -1.74 -18.28 11.07
C ILE A 397 -0.87 -17.01 11.19
N SER A 398 -1.14 -15.99 10.39
CA SER A 398 -0.42 -14.72 10.42
C SER A 398 -0.53 -14.03 11.79
N LEU A 399 -1.69 -14.11 12.45
CA LEU A 399 -1.85 -13.58 13.82
C LEU A 399 -1.03 -14.35 14.85
N LEU A 400 -0.99 -15.68 14.75
CA LEU A 400 -0.16 -16.51 15.63
C LEU A 400 1.33 -16.23 15.43
N LEU A 401 1.77 -16.11 14.17
CA LEU A 401 3.16 -15.74 13.84
C LEU A 401 3.51 -14.36 14.40
N TRP A 402 2.61 -13.37 14.26
CA TRP A 402 2.79 -12.05 14.85
C TRP A 402 2.89 -12.10 16.38
N ALA A 403 1.94 -12.77 17.04
CA ALA A 403 1.89 -12.88 18.49
C ALA A 403 3.18 -13.52 19.05
N GLY A 404 3.64 -14.58 18.39
CA GLY A 404 4.89 -15.28 18.69
C GLY A 404 6.16 -14.59 18.21
N PHE A 405 6.10 -13.40 17.61
CA PHE A 405 7.26 -12.66 17.10
C PHE A 405 8.08 -13.46 16.05
N TYR A 406 7.40 -14.29 15.25
CA TYR A 406 8.02 -15.03 14.16
C TYR A 406 7.98 -14.23 12.85
N PRO A 407 9.01 -14.32 11.99
CA PRO A 407 8.89 -13.86 10.62
C PRO A 407 7.85 -14.74 9.89
N PRO A 408 7.02 -14.20 8.98
CA PRO A 408 7.03 -12.86 8.40
C PRO A 408 5.70 -12.14 8.69
N ALA A 409 5.60 -11.59 9.89
CA ALA A 409 4.39 -10.94 10.36
C ALA A 409 4.16 -9.54 9.73
#